data_AF-A0A7C2TKY5-F1
#
_entry.id   AF-A0A7C2TKY5-F1
#
_cell.length_a   1.000
_cell.length_b   1.000
_cell.length_c   1.000
_cell.angle_alpha   90.00
_cell.angle_beta   90.00
_cell.angle_gamma   90.00
#
_symmetry.space_group_name_H-M   'P 1'
#
loop_
_entity.id
_entity.type
_entity.pdbx_description
1 polymer ?
#
loop_
_entity_poly.entity_id
_entity_poly.type
_entity_poly.pdbx_seq_one_letter_code
_entity_poly.pdbx_strand_id
1 'polypeptide(L)'
;MTSGSVSKINLILEIRGKSKITCELKRHLSPKTVGILSRSLPLEGNAHLLGKSIVYFGTPINSGIERARSVFKKGDVAFLPVEGSICFFIGDSEPGKKMTPLGKITSNVDALTEVKSGDVFSLYADKG
;
A
#
# COMPACT_ATOMS: atom_id res chain seq x y z
N MET A 1 25.02 11.79 11.27
CA MET A 1 24.83 10.80 10.19
C MET A 1 23.50 10.12 10.43
N THR A 2 22.45 10.49 9.71
CA THR A 2 21.12 9.90 9.90
C THR A 2 21.18 8.48 9.39
N SER A 3 21.14 7.50 10.32
CA SER A 3 21.06 6.07 10.03
C SER A 3 19.69 5.76 9.43
N GLY A 4 19.46 6.24 8.21
CA GLY A 4 18.33 5.84 7.39
C GLY A 4 18.63 4.43 6.93
N SER A 5 18.10 3.43 7.64
CA SER A 5 18.17 2.04 7.21
C SER A 5 17.82 1.97 5.73
N VAL A 6 18.75 1.49 4.90
CA VAL A 6 18.63 1.30 3.44
C VAL A 6 17.47 0.35 3.08
N SER A 7 16.68 -0.09 4.06
CA SER A 7 15.59 -1.03 3.96
C SER A 7 14.19 -0.40 3.91
N LYS A 8 14.04 0.91 4.14
CA LYS A 8 12.73 1.57 4.26
C LYS A 8 12.51 2.62 3.19
N ILE A 9 11.27 2.77 2.74
CA ILE A 9 10.83 3.80 1.79
C ILE A 9 9.57 4.44 2.36
N ASN A 10 9.63 5.72 2.66
CA ASN A 10 8.48 6.48 3.17
C ASN A 10 7.68 7.05 1.99
N LEU A 11 6.38 6.83 2.02
CA LEU A 11 5.44 7.23 0.99
C LEU A 11 4.27 7.99 1.62
N ILE A 12 3.67 8.86 0.81
CA ILE A 12 2.40 9.51 1.09
C ILE A 12 1.36 8.92 0.13
N LEU A 13 0.29 8.37 0.69
CA LEU A 13 -0.95 8.10 -0.02
C LEU A 13 -1.88 9.30 0.20
N GLU A 14 -2.15 10.03 -0.87
CA GLU A 14 -3.10 11.13 -0.88
C GLU A 14 -4.43 10.68 -1.48
N ILE A 15 -5.49 10.91 -0.73
CA ILE A 15 -6.87 10.86 -1.22
C ILE A 15 -7.17 12.27 -1.69
N ARG A 16 -7.20 12.48 -3.02
CA ARG A 16 -7.25 13.83 -3.59
C ARG A 16 -8.39 14.65 -3.01
N GLY A 17 -8.03 15.82 -2.46
CA GLY A 17 -8.99 16.77 -1.88
C GLY A 17 -9.58 16.36 -0.53
N LYS A 18 -9.11 15.27 0.09
CA LYS A 18 -9.62 14.80 1.39
C LYS A 18 -8.53 14.73 2.46
N SER A 19 -7.52 13.89 2.26
CA SER A 19 -6.56 13.56 3.32
C SER A 19 -5.27 12.96 2.78
N LYS A 20 -4.22 13.01 3.63
CA LYS A 20 -2.91 12.41 3.37
C LYS A 20 -2.60 11.39 4.46
N ILE A 21 -2.08 10.26 4.04
CA ILE A 21 -1.79 9.10 4.87
C ILE A 21 -0.32 8.73 4.63
N THR A 22 0.46 8.59 5.69
CA THR A 22 1.85 8.17 5.57
C THR A 22 1.95 6.66 5.67
N CYS A 23 2.74 6.05 4.79
CA CYS A 23 3.05 4.62 4.86
C CYS A 23 4.53 4.37 4.60
N GLU A 24 5.03 3.27 5.16
CA GLU A 24 6.41 2.82 5.04
C GLU A 24 6.41 1.47 4.32
N LEU A 25 7.14 1.39 3.20
CA LEU A 25 7.47 0.11 2.56
C LEU A 25 8.81 -0.39 3.07
N LYS A 26 8.90 -1.70 3.29
CA LYS A 26 10.09 -2.38 3.82
C LYS A 26 10.66 -3.30 2.77
N ARG A 27 11.81 -2.94 2.18
CA ARG A 27 12.52 -3.73 1.17
C ARG A 27 12.77 -5.16 1.64
N HIS A 28 13.11 -5.35 2.92
CA HIS A 28 13.36 -6.69 3.44
C HIS A 28 12.10 -7.56 3.50
N LEU A 29 10.88 -7.03 3.36
CA LEU A 29 9.66 -7.84 3.23
C LEU A 29 9.52 -8.39 1.81
N SER A 30 9.73 -7.55 0.80
CA SER A 30 9.53 -7.92 -0.61
C SER A 30 10.46 -7.10 -1.53
N PRO A 31 11.74 -7.49 -1.66
CA PRO A 31 12.76 -6.65 -2.30
C PRO A 31 12.43 -6.31 -3.76
N LYS A 32 11.91 -7.26 -4.53
CA LYS A 32 11.62 -7.06 -5.96
C LYS A 32 10.42 -6.14 -6.14
N THR A 33 9.31 -6.42 -5.45
CA THR A 33 8.06 -5.65 -5.55
C THR A 33 8.26 -4.23 -5.03
N VAL A 34 8.88 -4.05 -3.86
CA VAL A 34 9.18 -2.72 -3.31
C VAL A 34 10.15 -1.95 -4.21
N GLY A 35 11.12 -2.63 -4.83
CA GLY A 35 12.04 -2.02 -5.78
C GLY A 35 11.34 -1.51 -7.04
N ILE A 36 10.43 -2.29 -7.63
CA ILE A 36 9.63 -1.86 -8.79
C ILE A 36 8.73 -0.69 -8.40
N LEU A 37 7.97 -0.82 -7.31
CA LEU A 37 7.05 0.22 -6.84
C LEU A 37 7.79 1.55 -6.63
N SER A 38 8.95 1.52 -5.95
CA SER A 38 9.76 2.73 -5.73
C SER A 38 10.19 3.44 -7.02
N ARG A 39 10.39 2.72 -8.12
CA ARG A 39 10.78 3.31 -9.42
C ARG A 39 9.59 3.74 -10.26
N SER A 40 8.40 3.24 -9.94
CA SER A 40 7.15 3.54 -10.65
C SER A 40 6.39 4.71 -10.03
N LEU A 41 6.85 5.26 -8.90
CA LEU A 41 6.21 6.43 -8.29
C LEU A 41 6.42 7.70 -9.13
N PRO A 42 5.44 8.62 -9.16
CA PRO A 42 4.13 8.53 -8.51
C PRO A 42 3.18 7.56 -9.22
N LEU A 43 2.27 6.95 -8.45
CA LEU A 43 1.22 6.06 -8.94
C LEU A 43 -0.14 6.63 -8.63
N GLU A 44 -1.04 6.59 -9.60
CA GLU A 44 -2.41 7.09 -9.43
C GLU A 44 -3.43 6.05 -9.87
N GLY A 45 -4.58 6.06 -9.22
CA GLY A 45 -5.69 5.18 -9.58
C GLY A 45 -6.93 5.44 -8.74
N ASN A 46 -8.03 4.84 -9.15
CA ASN A 46 -9.28 4.93 -8.41
C ASN A 46 -9.27 3.92 -7.26
N ALA A 47 -9.76 4.35 -6.10
CA ALA A 47 -9.94 3.51 -4.95
C ALA A 47 -11.09 2.52 -5.19
N HIS A 48 -10.91 1.32 -4.66
CA HIS A 48 -11.87 0.24 -4.62
C HIS A 48 -11.89 -0.36 -3.21
N LEU A 49 -13.04 -0.92 -2.83
CA LEU A 49 -13.21 -1.61 -1.55
C LEU A 49 -13.24 -3.12 -1.78
N LEU A 50 -12.50 -3.86 -0.96
CA LEU A 50 -12.60 -5.31 -0.88
C LEU A 50 -13.16 -5.68 0.50
N GLY A 51 -14.45 -6.01 0.51
CA GLY A 51 -15.20 -6.19 1.76
C GLY A 51 -15.26 -4.88 2.56
N LYS A 52 -15.14 -5.00 3.89
CA LYS A 52 -15.18 -3.86 4.83
C LYS A 52 -13.81 -3.48 5.42
N SER A 53 -12.78 -4.26 5.12
CA SER A 53 -11.48 -4.18 5.83
C SER A 53 -10.32 -3.76 4.93
N ILE A 54 -10.52 -3.63 3.61
CA ILE A 54 -9.44 -3.41 2.65
C ILE A 54 -9.85 -2.34 1.64
N VAL A 55 -8.98 -1.36 1.46
CA VAL A 55 -9.05 -0.36 0.39
C VAL A 55 -7.87 -0.59 -0.54
N TYR A 56 -8.09 -0.55 -1.84
CA TYR A 56 -7.03 -0.81 -2.81
C TYR A 56 -7.20 0.02 -4.06
N PHE A 57 -6.12 0.15 -4.83
CA PHE A 57 -6.17 0.71 -6.18
C PHE A 57 -5.25 -0.07 -7.10
N GLY A 58 -5.64 -0.14 -8.38
CA GLY A 58 -4.85 -0.79 -9.42
C GLY A 58 -3.60 0.02 -9.78
N THR A 59 -2.53 -0.70 -10.13
CA THR A 59 -1.27 -0.12 -10.59
C THR A 59 -0.81 -0.86 -11.85
N PRO A 60 0.06 -0.28 -12.70
CA PRO A 60 0.65 -0.98 -13.83
C PRO A 60 1.75 -1.99 -13.42
N ILE A 61 1.96 -2.21 -12.12
CA ILE A 61 3.04 -3.06 -11.60
C ILE A 61 2.68 -4.52 -11.81
N ASN A 62 3.65 -5.27 -12.32
CA ASN A 62 3.62 -6.74 -12.33
C ASN A 62 4.93 -7.28 -11.73
N SER A 63 4.87 -7.73 -10.47
CA SER A 63 6.05 -8.25 -9.76
C SER A 63 5.98 -9.76 -9.45
N GLY A 64 4.81 -10.38 -9.61
CA GLY A 64 4.51 -11.72 -9.10
C GLY A 64 4.32 -11.73 -7.57
N ILE A 65 4.33 -12.92 -6.97
CA ILE A 65 4.17 -13.08 -5.52
C ILE A 65 5.52 -13.23 -4.82
N GLU A 66 5.73 -12.48 -3.74
CA GLU A 66 6.88 -12.61 -2.83
C GLU A 66 6.38 -12.79 -1.41
N ARG A 67 6.96 -13.75 -0.68
CA ARG A 67 6.67 -13.99 0.75
C ARG A 67 5.18 -13.99 1.09
N ALA A 68 4.42 -14.75 0.29
CA ALA A 68 2.98 -14.83 0.32
C ALA A 68 2.40 -14.91 1.74
N ARG A 69 1.40 -14.07 2.02
CA ARG A 69 0.58 -14.10 3.25
C ARG A 69 -0.91 -14.02 2.90
N SER A 70 -1.74 -14.62 3.74
CA SER A 70 -3.21 -14.53 3.67
C SER A 70 -3.82 -13.73 4.81
N VAL A 71 -3.13 -13.62 5.95
CA VAL A 71 -3.63 -12.91 7.15
C VAL A 71 -2.91 -11.57 7.29
N PHE A 72 -3.69 -10.51 7.46
CA PHE A 72 -3.21 -9.14 7.59
C PHE A 72 -3.96 -8.41 8.71
N LYS A 73 -3.28 -7.44 9.34
CA LYS A 73 -3.83 -6.62 10.42
C LYS A 73 -4.18 -5.21 9.92
N LYS A 74 -5.02 -4.51 10.68
CA LYS A 74 -5.23 -3.07 10.48
C LYS A 74 -3.87 -2.34 10.40
N GLY A 75 -3.71 -1.52 9.38
CA GLY A 75 -2.50 -0.77 9.09
C GLY A 75 -1.47 -1.51 8.22
N ASP A 76 -1.66 -2.77 7.88
CA ASP A 76 -0.74 -3.44 6.95
C ASP A 76 -0.92 -2.90 5.50
N VAL A 77 0.15 -3.00 4.70
CA VAL A 77 0.14 -2.70 3.26
C VAL A 77 0.68 -3.90 2.51
N ALA A 78 -0.04 -4.33 1.48
CA ALA A 78 0.32 -5.49 0.66
C ALA A 78 0.08 -5.22 -0.83
N PHE A 79 0.69 -6.04 -1.68
CA PHE A 79 0.44 -6.06 -3.12
C PHE A 79 -0.32 -7.32 -3.47
N LEU A 80 -1.43 -7.19 -4.19
CA LEU A 80 -2.22 -8.28 -4.73
C LEU A 80 -1.81 -8.51 -6.20
N PRO A 81 -0.99 -9.54 -6.50
CA PRO A 81 -0.38 -9.67 -7.82
C PRO A 81 -1.39 -9.93 -8.95
N VAL A 82 -2.46 -10.66 -8.65
CA VAL A 82 -3.51 -11.02 -9.63
C VAL A 82 -4.23 -9.79 -10.17
N GLU A 83 -4.37 -8.75 -9.35
CA GLU A 83 -5.07 -7.50 -9.71
C GLU A 83 -4.09 -6.35 -9.99
N GLY A 84 -2.77 -6.60 -9.94
CA GLY A 84 -1.76 -5.55 -10.04
C GLY A 84 -1.96 -4.42 -9.01
N SER A 85 -2.52 -4.71 -7.84
CA SER A 85 -3.10 -3.69 -6.95
C SER A 85 -2.34 -3.55 -5.64
N ILE A 86 -2.29 -2.33 -5.10
CA ILE A 86 -1.79 -2.06 -3.75
C ILE A 86 -2.99 -2.02 -2.80
N CYS A 87 -2.94 -2.85 -1.76
CA CYS A 87 -3.97 -3.00 -0.75
C CYS A 87 -3.54 -2.39 0.59
N PHE A 88 -4.43 -1.59 1.18
CA PHE A 88 -4.30 -0.96 2.48
C PHE A 88 -5.36 -1.55 3.42
N PHE A 89 -4.92 -2.12 4.53
CA PHE A 89 -5.82 -2.80 5.47
C PHE A 89 -6.32 -1.82 6.52
N ILE A 90 -7.63 -1.56 6.54
CA ILE A 90 -8.31 -0.69 7.52
C ILE A 90 -8.92 -1.47 8.69
N GLY A 91 -8.90 -2.80 8.61
CA GLY A 91 -9.26 -3.73 9.66
C GLY A 91 -8.48 -5.04 9.51
N ASP A 92 -8.53 -5.90 10.53
CA ASP A 92 -7.97 -7.24 10.44
C ASP A 92 -8.74 -8.05 9.38
N SER A 93 -8.02 -8.83 8.57
CA SER A 93 -8.62 -9.52 7.43
C SER A 93 -7.82 -10.73 6.97
N GLU A 94 -8.54 -11.75 6.53
CA GLU A 94 -8.02 -12.87 5.75
C GLU A 94 -8.81 -12.98 4.44
N PRO A 95 -8.46 -12.21 3.39
CA PRO A 95 -9.27 -12.09 2.17
C PRO A 95 -9.31 -13.35 1.28
N GLY A 96 -8.78 -14.50 1.75
CA GLY A 96 -8.66 -15.74 0.98
C GLY A 96 -7.70 -15.67 -0.22
N LYS A 97 -7.08 -14.50 -0.46
CA LYS A 97 -6.10 -14.26 -1.53
C LYS A 97 -4.71 -14.15 -0.94
N LYS A 98 -3.73 -14.84 -1.55
CA LYS A 98 -2.32 -14.68 -1.19
C LYS A 98 -1.79 -13.35 -1.75
N MET A 99 -1.19 -12.55 -0.89
CA MET A 99 -0.64 -11.24 -1.22
C MET A 99 0.82 -11.12 -0.78
N THR A 100 1.54 -10.21 -1.43
CA THR A 100 2.93 -9.87 -1.14
C THR A 100 2.98 -8.77 -0.07
N PRO A 101 3.49 -9.00 1.15
CA PRO A 101 3.55 -7.96 2.18
C PRO A 101 4.56 -6.88 1.78
N LEU A 102 4.13 -5.61 1.82
CA LEU A 102 4.98 -4.48 1.44
C LEU A 102 5.47 -3.67 2.63
N GLY A 103 4.62 -3.50 3.65
CA GLY A 103 4.91 -2.52 4.69
C GLY A 103 3.71 -2.23 5.58
N LYS A 104 3.67 -1.01 6.13
CA LYS A 104 2.61 -0.56 7.04
C LYS A 104 2.29 0.93 6.86
N ILE A 105 1.07 1.30 7.19
CA ILE A 105 0.62 2.67 7.43
C ILE A 105 1.24 3.14 8.75
N THR A 106 1.81 4.34 8.75
CA THR A 106 2.49 4.93 9.91
C THR A 106 1.69 6.06 10.54
N SER A 107 0.76 6.70 9.82
CA SER A 107 -0.13 7.74 10.36
C SER A 107 -1.43 7.82 9.58
N ASN A 108 -2.48 8.32 10.25
CA ASN A 108 -3.79 8.66 9.67
C ASN A 108 -4.54 7.49 9.01
N VAL A 109 -4.44 6.28 9.56
CA VAL A 109 -5.13 5.10 9.02
C VAL A 109 -6.66 5.27 8.97
N ASP A 110 -7.23 6.02 9.91
CA ASP A 110 -8.68 6.18 10.02
C ASP A 110 -9.26 7.00 8.87
N ALA A 111 -8.45 7.83 8.19
CA ALA A 111 -8.87 8.53 6.98
C ALA A 111 -9.26 7.58 5.83
N LEU A 112 -8.75 6.34 5.84
CA LEU A 112 -9.14 5.32 4.86
C LEU A 112 -10.55 4.75 5.12
N THR A 113 -11.12 4.97 6.31
CA THR A 113 -12.49 4.50 6.62
C THR A 113 -13.57 5.33 5.93
N GLU A 114 -13.24 6.54 5.51
CA GLU A 114 -14.15 7.46 4.79
C GLU A 114 -14.01 7.35 3.27
N VAL A 115 -13.12 6.47 2.77
CA VAL A 115 -12.89 6.27 1.34
C VAL A 115 -14.10 5.62 0.69
N LYS A 116 -14.49 6.16 -0.46
CA LYS A 116 -15.53 5.61 -1.33
C LYS A 116 -14.89 5.08 -2.61
N SER A 117 -15.49 4.03 -3.17
CA SER A 117 -15.10 3.56 -4.50
C SER A 117 -15.18 4.71 -5.51
N GLY A 118 -14.12 4.91 -6.28
CA GLY A 118 -13.99 6.03 -7.22
C GLY A 118 -13.23 7.25 -6.68
N ASP A 119 -12.91 7.31 -5.39
CA ASP A 119 -11.98 8.32 -4.89
C ASP A 119 -10.61 8.18 -5.58
N VAL A 120 -9.96 9.30 -5.91
CA VAL A 120 -8.67 9.26 -6.60
C VAL A 120 -7.54 9.18 -5.59
N PHE A 121 -6.77 8.10 -5.68
CA PHE A 121 -5.55 7.89 -4.92
C PHE A 121 -4.34 8.37 -5.72
N SER A 122 -3.42 9.06 -5.05
CA SER A 122 -2.09 9.39 -5.56
C SER A 122 -1.06 8.95 -4.52
N LEU A 123 -0.19 8.01 -4.89
CA LEU A 123 0.87 7.47 -4.05
C LEU A 123 2.21 7.99 -4.55
N TYR A 124 2.96 8.67 -3.68
CA TYR A 124 4.24 9.29 -4.03
C TYR A 124 5.26 9.19 -2.89
N ALA A 125 6.54 9.39 -3.21
CA ALA A 125 7.60 9.41 -2.21
C ALA A 125 7.45 10.62 -1.28
N ASP A 126 7.59 10.38 0.03
CA ASP A 126 7.65 11.44 1.02
C ASP A 126 8.96 12.23 0.84
N LYS A 127 8.86 13.53 0.58
CA LYS A 127 10.02 14.38 0.25
C LYS A 127 10.67 15.04 1.47
N GLY A 128 10.11 14.86 2.67
CA GLY A 128 10.60 15.51 3.90
C GLY A 128 10.16 16.96 4.00
#